data_AF-A0A520CFJ0-F1
#
_entry.id   AF-A0A520CFJ0-F1
#
_cell.length_a   1.000
_cell.length_b   1.000
_cell.length_c   1.000
_cell.angle_alpha   90.00
_cell.angle_beta   90.00
_cell.angle_gamma   90.00
#
_symmetry.space_group_name_H-M   'P 1'
#
loop_
_entity.id
_entity.type
_entity.pdbx_description
1 polymer ?
#
loop_
_entity_poly.entity_id
_entity_poly.type
_entity_poly.pdbx_seq_one_letter_code
_entity_poly.pdbx_strand_id
1 'polypeptide(L)'
;MLLWIFASIILLVALVVFSLQFKPVQTYVAKKAANYLSKELNTTVSVGGLHVVPFKSVVLEELLVLDLQNDTLAHFPKFLVDISYFSLKERKIDINTVQLNDGTFFLKKQKNGDTNLDFIIDYFDSGKPKKPSKKKKFQISFERVIVNNLHFRYKNLNNNKTVDGVNFEDVDVTEMNGIFEALNTKDHILQANIKNLTLKEKSGFYLKNLSAFTTVDSNAIELKKLLLVTNKTRLTDYYQMKFKSFKDFNDYENTVRMK
;
A
#
# COMPACT_ATOMS: atom_id res chain seq x y z
N MET A 1 37.82 26.02 -27.66
CA MET A 1 37.30 26.27 -26.28
C MET A 1 35.90 25.69 -26.08
N LEU A 2 34.92 26.04 -26.91
CA LEU A 2 33.52 25.57 -26.78
C LEU A 2 33.38 24.02 -26.79
N LEU A 3 34.11 23.33 -27.67
CA LEU A 3 34.08 21.86 -27.78
C LEU A 3 34.52 21.15 -26.48
N TRP A 4 35.53 21.68 -25.79
CA TRP A 4 36.03 21.12 -24.52
C TRP A 4 35.04 21.34 -23.37
N ILE A 5 34.30 22.45 -23.39
CA ILE A 5 33.22 22.73 -22.42
C ILE A 5 32.07 21.73 -22.63
N PHE A 6 31.68 21.47 -23.88
CA PHE A 6 30.65 20.46 -24.16
C PHE A 6 31.10 19.05 -23.76
N ALA A 7 32.34 18.68 -24.08
CA ALA A 7 32.91 17.38 -23.72
C ALA A 7 32.98 17.19 -22.18
N SER A 8 33.36 18.23 -21.43
CA SER A 8 33.41 18.15 -19.96
C SER A 8 32.03 18.04 -19.33
N ILE A 9 31.02 18.75 -19.86
CA ILE A 9 29.63 18.62 -19.42
C ILE A 9 29.11 17.20 -19.68
N ILE A 10 29.35 16.65 -20.87
CA ILE A 10 28.93 15.28 -21.21
C ILE A 10 29.62 14.26 -20.29
N LEU A 11 30.92 14.41 -20.04
CA LEU A 11 31.66 13.54 -19.13
C LEU A 11 31.12 13.63 -17.70
N LEU A 12 30.82 14.84 -17.21
CA LEU A 12 30.23 15.03 -15.89
C LEU A 12 28.86 14.34 -15.78
N VAL A 13 28.00 14.50 -16.79
CA VAL A 13 26.69 13.82 -16.83
C VAL A 13 26.86 12.30 -16.85
N ALA A 14 27.81 11.78 -17.64
CA ALA A 14 28.10 10.36 -17.70
C ALA A 14 28.59 9.82 -16.34
N LEU A 15 29.46 10.56 -15.65
CA LEU A 15 29.94 10.20 -14.30
C LEU A 15 28.80 10.21 -13.27
N VAL A 16 27.89 11.17 -13.34
CA VAL A 16 26.70 11.19 -12.46
C VAL A 16 25.82 9.98 -12.72
N VAL A 17 25.51 9.67 -13.99
CA VAL A 17 24.69 8.50 -14.35
C VAL A 17 25.38 7.20 -13.92
N PHE A 18 26.69 7.08 -14.13
CA PHE A 18 27.46 5.93 -13.67
C PHE A 18 27.47 5.82 -12.14
N SER A 19 27.55 6.95 -11.43
CA SER A 19 27.55 6.96 -9.96
C SER A 19 26.27 6.38 -9.36
N LEU A 20 25.13 6.48 -10.07
CA LEU A 20 23.85 5.91 -9.65
C LEU A 20 23.83 4.39 -9.62
N GLN A 21 24.85 3.71 -10.16
CA GLN A 21 25.00 2.25 -10.06
C GLN A 21 25.55 1.81 -8.69
N PHE A 22 26.18 2.70 -7.93
CA PHE A 22 26.77 2.38 -6.63
C PHE A 22 25.74 2.47 -5.50
N LYS A 23 25.62 1.40 -4.69
CA LYS A 23 24.72 1.32 -3.53
C LYS A 23 24.81 2.53 -2.57
N PRO A 24 25.99 3.08 -2.23
CA PRO A 24 26.07 4.27 -1.38
C PRO A 24 25.39 5.51 -1.97
N VAL A 25 25.54 5.75 -3.28
CA VAL A 25 24.91 6.89 -3.97
C VAL A 25 23.40 6.69 -4.05
N GLN A 26 22.96 5.47 -4.40
CA GLN A 26 21.55 5.09 -4.40
C GLN A 26 20.90 5.31 -3.03
N THR A 27 21.56 4.84 -1.96
CA THR A 27 21.10 5.02 -0.57
C THR A 27 21.07 6.49 -0.16
N TYR A 28 22.06 7.29 -0.58
CA TYR A 28 22.05 8.73 -0.33
C TYR A 28 20.84 9.42 -0.97
N VAL A 29 20.56 9.11 -2.24
CA VAL A 29 19.38 9.65 -2.95
C VAL A 29 18.09 9.24 -2.25
N ALA A 30 17.96 7.98 -1.86
CA ALA A 30 16.80 7.47 -1.13
C ALA A 30 16.57 8.20 0.20
N LYS A 31 17.64 8.37 0.99
CA LYS A 31 17.59 9.13 2.25
C LYS A 31 17.24 10.60 2.03
N LYS A 32 17.74 11.21 0.95
CA LYS A 32 17.39 12.59 0.57
C LYS A 32 15.90 12.71 0.21
N ALA A 33 15.35 11.75 -0.55
CA ALA A 33 13.94 11.70 -0.90
C ALA A 33 13.06 11.46 0.33
N ALA A 34 13.45 10.54 1.22
CA ALA A 34 12.78 10.30 2.49
C ALA A 34 12.77 11.58 3.36
N ASN A 35 13.91 12.25 3.50
CA ASN A 35 14.00 13.52 4.23
C ASN A 35 13.16 14.65 3.61
N TYR A 36 12.99 14.65 2.29
CA TYR A 36 12.08 15.58 1.62
C TYR A 36 10.62 15.29 2.01
N LEU A 37 10.19 14.03 1.90
CA LEU A 37 8.84 13.61 2.30
C LEU A 37 8.57 13.84 3.79
N SER A 38 9.55 13.60 4.67
CA SER A 38 9.44 13.90 6.11
C SER A 38 9.05 15.34 6.37
N LYS A 39 9.66 16.29 5.63
CA LYS A 39 9.37 17.72 5.77
C LYS A 39 8.01 18.10 5.22
N GLU A 40 7.66 17.55 4.06
CA GLU A 40 6.38 17.83 3.39
C GLU A 40 5.19 17.30 4.20
N LEU A 41 5.35 16.12 4.79
CA LEU A 41 4.32 15.44 5.57
C LEU A 41 4.34 15.79 7.07
N ASN A 42 5.32 16.57 7.53
CA ASN A 42 5.56 16.88 8.94
C ASN A 42 5.63 15.62 9.83
N THR A 43 6.26 14.55 9.34
CA THR A 43 6.46 13.29 10.07
C THR A 43 7.86 12.72 9.80
N THR A 44 8.19 11.60 10.43
CA THR A 44 9.41 10.84 10.10
C THR A 44 9.12 9.82 9.01
N VAL A 45 9.69 10.06 7.83
CA VAL A 45 9.89 9.08 6.77
C VAL A 45 11.39 8.79 6.68
N SER A 46 11.78 7.53 6.84
CA SER A 46 13.17 7.12 6.75
C SER A 46 13.34 5.83 5.97
N VAL A 47 14.54 5.66 5.43
CA VAL A 47 14.97 4.46 4.68
C VAL A 47 16.40 4.18 5.10
N GLY A 48 16.68 2.95 5.53
CA GLY A 48 18.03 2.52 5.91
C GLY A 48 18.95 2.41 4.70
N GLY A 49 18.46 1.81 3.63
CA GLY A 49 19.21 1.54 2.40
C GLY A 49 18.32 1.51 1.15
N LEU A 50 18.90 1.82 0.00
CA LEU A 50 18.31 1.53 -1.29
C LEU A 50 19.34 0.79 -2.13
N HIS A 51 18.94 -0.33 -2.69
CA HIS A 51 19.71 -0.97 -3.74
C HIS A 51 18.80 -1.33 -4.92
N VAL A 52 19.32 -1.10 -6.12
CA VAL A 52 18.68 -1.51 -7.36
C VAL A 52 19.22 -2.87 -7.74
N VAL A 53 18.35 -3.85 -7.89
CA VAL A 53 18.72 -5.14 -8.49
C VAL A 53 18.90 -4.90 -10.00
N PRO A 54 19.98 -5.39 -10.64
CA PRO A 54 20.21 -5.12 -12.05
C PRO A 54 18.98 -5.42 -12.91
N PHE A 55 18.52 -4.37 -13.61
CA PHE A 55 17.43 -4.32 -14.60
C PHE A 55 15.97 -4.41 -14.11
N LYS A 56 15.56 -3.63 -13.09
CA LYS A 56 14.23 -2.92 -12.99
C LYS A 56 13.68 -2.78 -11.57
N SER A 57 14.19 -3.56 -10.62
CA SER A 57 13.61 -3.60 -9.27
C SER A 57 14.37 -2.75 -8.28
N VAL A 58 13.64 -1.95 -7.51
CA VAL A 58 14.13 -1.14 -6.39
C VAL A 58 13.81 -1.86 -5.09
N VAL A 59 14.81 -2.03 -4.24
CA VAL A 59 14.62 -2.58 -2.89
C VAL A 59 14.94 -1.49 -1.88
N LEU A 60 13.93 -1.11 -1.11
CA LEU A 60 14.07 -0.25 0.06
C LEU A 60 14.27 -1.15 1.29
N GLU A 61 15.38 -0.91 1.99
CA GLU A 61 15.74 -1.56 3.24
C GLU A 61 15.34 -0.62 4.40
N GLU A 62 14.67 -1.15 5.42
CA GLU A 62 14.25 -0.41 6.62
C GLU A 62 13.42 0.85 6.28
N LEU A 63 12.36 0.70 5.48
CA LEU A 63 11.42 1.78 5.22
C LEU A 63 10.54 1.99 6.46
N LEU A 64 10.62 3.17 7.08
CA LEU A 64 9.83 3.54 8.25
C LEU A 64 9.04 4.82 7.96
N VAL A 65 7.77 4.80 8.32
CA VAL A 65 6.86 5.95 8.30
C VAL A 65 6.20 6.02 9.68
N LEU A 66 6.40 7.13 10.38
CA LEU A 66 5.69 7.44 11.61
C LEU A 66 4.40 8.22 11.30
N ASP A 67 3.45 8.17 12.22
CA ASP A 67 2.34 9.13 12.23
C ASP A 67 2.71 10.46 12.90
N LEU A 68 1.79 11.42 12.87
CA LEU A 68 1.97 12.75 13.46
C LEU A 68 2.13 12.73 15.00
N GLN A 69 1.90 11.58 15.65
CA GLN A 69 2.12 11.39 17.08
C GLN A 69 3.46 10.69 17.38
N ASN A 70 4.33 10.53 16.38
CA ASN A 70 5.60 9.81 16.45
C ASN A 70 5.46 8.33 16.83
N ASP A 71 4.32 7.72 16.53
CA ASP A 71 4.14 6.27 16.63
C ASP A 71 4.28 5.63 15.24
N THR A 72 4.57 4.34 15.18
CA THR A 72 4.78 3.64 13.91
C THR A 72 3.46 3.55 13.14
N LEU A 73 3.42 4.13 11.93
CA LEU A 73 2.32 3.94 10.98
C LEU A 73 2.62 2.75 10.07
N ALA A 74 3.83 2.71 9.51
CA ALA A 74 4.28 1.64 8.65
C ALA A 74 5.79 1.39 8.82
N HIS A 75 6.18 0.13 8.93
CA HIS A 75 7.59 -0.27 8.89
C HIS A 75 7.73 -1.50 8.01
N PHE A 76 8.63 -1.45 7.04
CA PHE A 76 8.91 -2.54 6.13
C PHE A 76 10.42 -2.76 6.09
N PRO A 77 10.93 -3.83 6.74
CA PRO A 77 12.35 -4.21 6.66
C PRO A 77 12.81 -4.37 5.21
N LYS A 78 11.95 -4.95 4.36
CA LYS A 78 12.22 -5.11 2.92
C LYS A 78 10.98 -4.83 2.08
N PHE A 79 11.01 -3.70 1.38
CA PHE A 79 9.97 -3.25 0.45
C PHE A 79 10.52 -3.24 -0.97
N LEU A 80 10.03 -4.14 -1.82
CA LEU A 80 10.49 -4.30 -3.20
C LEU A 80 9.45 -3.73 -4.17
N VAL A 81 9.93 -2.96 -5.14
CA VAL A 81 9.14 -2.42 -6.25
C VAL A 81 9.78 -2.80 -7.56
N ASP A 82 9.12 -3.64 -8.34
CA ASP A 82 9.53 -4.01 -9.70
C ASP A 82 8.90 -3.07 -10.73
N ILE A 83 9.70 -2.20 -11.34
CA ILE A 83 9.23 -1.14 -12.24
C ILE A 83 9.37 -1.63 -13.69
N SER A 84 8.26 -1.88 -14.36
CA SER A 84 8.28 -2.35 -15.75
C SER A 84 8.59 -1.22 -16.74
N TYR A 85 8.10 -0.01 -16.46
CA TYR A 85 8.27 1.17 -17.31
C TYR A 85 8.32 2.47 -16.49
N PHE A 86 9.23 3.38 -16.86
CA PHE A 86 9.34 4.71 -16.27
C PHE A 86 9.64 5.75 -17.34
N SER A 87 8.84 6.81 -17.41
CA SER A 87 9.06 7.94 -18.33
C SER A 87 8.70 9.27 -17.69
N LEU A 88 9.70 10.13 -17.53
CA LEU A 88 9.50 11.51 -17.10
C LEU A 88 8.77 12.36 -18.15
N LYS A 89 8.98 12.09 -19.44
CA LYS A 89 8.36 12.82 -20.56
C LYS A 89 6.86 12.53 -20.62
N GLU A 90 6.49 11.25 -20.51
CA GLU A 90 5.09 10.81 -20.52
C GLU A 90 4.43 10.98 -19.16
N ARG A 91 5.23 11.15 -18.10
CA ARG A 91 4.81 11.16 -16.70
C ARG A 91 4.07 9.88 -16.34
N LYS A 92 4.66 8.75 -16.71
CA LYS A 92 4.07 7.42 -16.53
C LYS A 92 5.05 6.51 -15.81
N ILE A 93 4.53 5.77 -14.83
CA ILE A 93 5.25 4.77 -14.05
C ILE A 93 4.35 3.53 -14.02
N ASP A 94 4.84 2.44 -14.61
CA ASP A 94 4.17 1.14 -14.53
C ASP A 94 4.98 0.24 -13.60
N ILE A 95 4.30 -0.28 -12.58
CA ILE A 95 4.85 -1.14 -11.56
C ILE A 95 4.31 -2.55 -11.82
N ASN A 96 5.19 -3.49 -12.11
CA ASN A 96 4.79 -4.88 -12.27
C ASN A 96 4.43 -5.49 -10.91
N THR A 97 5.25 -5.27 -9.88
CA THR A 97 5.04 -5.89 -8.57
C THR A 97 5.49 -5.00 -7.43
N VAL A 98 4.67 -4.92 -6.39
CA VAL A 98 5.06 -4.44 -5.07
C VAL A 98 5.11 -5.64 -4.12
N GLN A 99 6.19 -5.81 -3.38
CA GLN A 99 6.33 -6.90 -2.43
C GLN A 99 6.70 -6.36 -1.05
N LEU A 100 5.88 -6.70 -0.06
CA LEU A 100 6.05 -6.39 1.36
C LEU A 100 6.56 -7.64 2.07
N ASN A 101 7.66 -7.54 2.81
CA ASN A 101 8.16 -8.65 3.61
C ASN A 101 8.36 -8.22 5.06
N ASP A 102 7.80 -9.00 5.98
CA ASP A 102 7.98 -8.84 7.43
C ASP A 102 7.59 -7.44 7.93
N GLY A 103 6.59 -6.85 7.27
CA GLY A 103 6.17 -5.48 7.51
C GLY A 103 5.16 -5.36 8.65
N THR A 104 5.08 -4.18 9.22
CA THR A 104 4.04 -3.78 10.16
C THR A 104 3.29 -2.57 9.63
N PHE A 105 1.97 -2.58 9.73
CA PHE A 105 1.12 -1.43 9.41
C PHE A 105 0.10 -1.23 10.51
N PHE A 106 0.09 -0.05 11.13
CA PHE A 106 -0.79 0.28 12.24
C PHE A 106 -1.69 1.46 11.92
N LEU A 107 -2.95 1.14 11.62
CA LEU A 107 -4.02 2.11 11.39
C LEU A 107 -4.72 2.43 12.71
N LYS A 108 -4.83 3.72 13.02
CA LYS A 108 -5.57 4.22 14.19
C LYS A 108 -6.67 5.15 13.72
N LYS A 109 -7.89 4.92 14.19
CA LYS A 109 -8.96 5.91 14.12
C LYS A 109 -8.97 6.73 15.41
N GLN A 110 -8.81 8.03 15.25
CA GLN A 110 -8.64 9.02 16.30
C GLN A 110 -9.99 9.45 16.87
N LYS A 111 -9.94 10.16 18.01
CA LYS A 111 -11.16 10.60 18.69
C LYS A 111 -12.00 11.59 17.87
N ASN A 112 -11.35 12.41 17.07
CA ASN A 112 -11.99 13.37 16.17
C ASN A 112 -12.62 12.71 14.91
N GLY A 113 -12.41 11.41 14.70
CA GLY A 113 -12.96 10.64 13.58
C GLY A 113 -11.97 10.36 12.45
N ASP A 114 -10.89 11.14 12.37
CA ASP A 114 -9.83 11.00 11.37
C ASP A 114 -8.95 9.78 11.65
N THR A 115 -8.16 9.34 10.67
CA THR A 115 -7.16 8.30 10.84
C THR A 115 -5.74 8.87 10.94
N ASN A 116 -4.82 8.08 11.48
CA ASN A 116 -3.39 8.39 11.44
C ASN A 116 -2.76 8.21 10.04
N LEU A 117 -3.56 7.99 8.98
CA LEU A 117 -3.13 7.95 7.58
C LEU A 117 -3.63 9.16 6.77
N ASP A 118 -4.66 9.87 7.26
CA ASP A 118 -5.36 10.91 6.50
C ASP A 118 -4.42 12.03 6.05
N PHE A 119 -3.44 12.44 6.88
CA PHE A 119 -2.46 13.46 6.50
C PHE A 119 -1.62 13.10 5.26
N ILE A 120 -1.39 11.80 5.03
CA ILE A 120 -0.69 11.30 3.83
C ILE A 120 -1.65 11.30 2.65
N ILE A 121 -2.90 10.84 2.86
CA ILE A 121 -3.94 10.84 1.82
C ILE A 121 -4.17 12.27 1.33
N ASP A 122 -4.36 13.23 2.24
CA ASP A 122 -4.61 14.63 1.95
C ASP A 122 -3.45 15.29 1.18
N TYR A 123 -2.21 14.92 1.49
CA TYR A 123 -1.03 15.42 0.76
C TYR A 123 -1.01 14.98 -0.70
N PHE A 124 -1.39 13.72 -0.97
CA PHE A 124 -1.38 13.15 -2.32
C PHE A 124 -2.71 13.37 -3.08
N ASP A 125 -3.82 13.59 -2.38
CA ASP A 125 -5.09 14.02 -2.96
C ASP A 125 -5.01 15.51 -3.32
N SER A 126 -4.36 15.77 -4.46
CA SER A 126 -4.23 17.09 -5.08
C SER A 126 -5.56 17.83 -5.36
N GLY A 127 -6.72 17.26 -5.01
CA GLY A 127 -8.04 17.83 -5.19
C GLY A 127 -8.35 18.19 -6.64
N LYS A 128 -9.45 18.93 -6.83
CA LYS A 128 -9.75 19.58 -8.11
C LYS A 128 -8.86 20.83 -8.23
N PRO A 129 -8.02 20.94 -9.26
CA PRO A 129 -7.11 22.07 -9.39
C PRO A 129 -7.93 23.36 -9.62
N LYS A 130 -7.65 24.42 -8.82
CA LYS A 130 -8.34 25.73 -8.90
C LYS A 130 -8.17 26.42 -10.27
N LYS A 131 -7.19 26.00 -11.08
CA LYS A 131 -6.98 26.40 -12.48
C LYS A 131 -6.55 25.18 -13.29
N PRO A 132 -6.91 25.06 -14.58
CA PRO A 132 -6.41 23.99 -15.41
C PRO A 132 -4.87 24.03 -15.45
N SER A 133 -4.23 23.06 -14.79
CA SER A 133 -2.79 22.87 -14.83
C SER A 133 -2.40 22.40 -16.23
N LYS A 134 -1.46 23.13 -16.87
CA LYS A 134 -0.86 22.70 -18.16
C LYS A 134 0.01 21.44 -18.02
N LYS A 135 0.37 21.03 -16.80
CA LYS A 135 1.21 19.85 -16.54
C LYS A 135 0.32 18.63 -16.30
N LYS A 136 0.47 17.58 -17.12
CA LYS A 136 -0.15 16.25 -16.94
C LYS A 136 0.18 15.71 -15.54
N LYS A 137 -0.73 15.03 -14.85
CA LYS A 137 -0.41 14.32 -13.58
C LYS A 137 0.43 13.07 -13.90
N PHE A 138 1.20 12.58 -12.91
CA PHE A 138 1.84 11.26 -13.08
C PHE A 138 0.75 10.18 -13.12
N GLN A 139 0.84 9.27 -14.08
CA GLN A 139 0.04 8.06 -14.14
C GLN A 139 0.85 6.94 -13.50
N ILE A 140 0.31 6.35 -12.44
CA ILE A 140 0.94 5.24 -11.74
C ILE A 140 -0.01 4.05 -11.85
N SER A 141 0.50 2.93 -12.35
CA SER A 141 -0.22 1.65 -12.38
C SER A 141 0.58 0.61 -11.60
N PHE A 142 -0.11 -0.32 -10.96
CA PHE A 142 0.52 -1.47 -10.31
C PHE A 142 -0.31 -2.73 -10.56
N GLU A 143 0.32 -3.79 -11.05
CA GLU A 143 -0.39 -5.00 -11.50
C GLU A 143 -0.56 -6.05 -10.41
N ARG A 144 0.47 -6.18 -9.55
CA ARG A 144 0.54 -7.23 -8.52
C ARG A 144 1.08 -6.69 -7.19
N VAL A 145 0.48 -7.15 -6.10
CA VAL A 145 0.98 -6.97 -4.73
C VAL A 145 1.21 -8.34 -4.09
N ILE A 146 2.38 -8.54 -3.51
CA ILE A 146 2.75 -9.73 -2.75
C ILE A 146 2.96 -9.31 -1.30
N VAL A 147 2.24 -9.96 -0.39
CA VAL A 147 2.36 -9.74 1.04
C VAL A 147 2.94 -11.00 1.65
N ASN A 148 4.09 -10.87 2.32
CA ASN A 148 4.73 -11.95 3.06
C ASN A 148 4.89 -11.52 4.52
N ASN A 149 4.25 -12.26 5.41
CA ASN A 149 4.34 -12.09 6.85
C ASN A 149 4.09 -10.64 7.34
N LEU A 150 2.97 -10.04 6.92
CA LEU A 150 2.58 -8.71 7.38
C LEU A 150 1.85 -8.78 8.74
N HIS A 151 2.22 -7.89 9.65
CA HIS A 151 1.47 -7.54 10.85
C HIS A 151 0.60 -6.31 10.57
N PHE A 152 -0.70 -6.50 10.47
CA PHE A 152 -1.66 -5.42 10.32
C PHE A 152 -2.42 -5.20 11.62
N ARG A 153 -2.50 -3.96 12.08
CA ARG A 153 -3.32 -3.60 13.25
C ARG A 153 -4.24 -2.45 12.90
N TYR A 154 -5.49 -2.55 13.31
CA TYR A 154 -6.44 -1.44 13.31
C TYR A 154 -6.97 -1.22 14.72
N LYS A 155 -7.00 0.03 15.18
CA LYS A 155 -7.60 0.38 16.47
C LYS A 155 -8.42 1.66 16.39
N ASN A 156 -9.69 1.58 16.78
CA ASN A 156 -10.54 2.73 16.99
C ASN A 156 -10.43 3.24 18.43
N LEU A 157 -9.79 4.40 18.61
CA LEU A 157 -9.57 4.99 19.94
C LEU A 157 -10.84 5.60 20.56
N ASN A 158 -11.95 5.65 19.82
CA ASN A 158 -13.27 6.00 20.35
C ASN A 158 -14.03 4.80 20.92
N ASN A 159 -13.57 3.57 20.69
CA ASN A 159 -14.30 2.37 21.08
C ASN A 159 -13.40 1.43 21.89
N ASN A 160 -13.69 1.32 23.19
CA ASN A 160 -12.99 0.42 24.11
C ASN A 160 -13.84 -0.81 24.46
N LYS A 161 -14.93 -1.07 23.72
CA LYS A 161 -15.77 -2.24 23.99
C LYS A 161 -15.02 -3.50 23.61
N THR A 162 -14.99 -4.45 24.54
CA THR A 162 -14.59 -5.81 24.28
C THR A 162 -15.79 -6.59 23.76
N VAL A 163 -15.57 -7.43 22.76
CA VAL A 163 -16.60 -8.33 22.22
C VAL A 163 -16.06 -9.74 22.18
N ASP A 164 -16.95 -10.73 22.23
CA ASP A 164 -16.60 -12.12 22.00
C ASP A 164 -16.42 -12.35 20.49
N GLY A 165 -15.26 -12.85 20.08
CA GLY A 165 -14.90 -13.03 18.67
C GLY A 165 -14.13 -11.86 18.08
N VAL A 166 -14.25 -11.67 16.76
CA VAL A 166 -13.50 -10.62 16.04
C VAL A 166 -14.07 -9.25 16.42
N ASN A 167 -13.23 -8.43 17.06
CA ASN A 167 -13.56 -7.04 17.33
C ASN A 167 -13.16 -6.16 16.14
N PHE A 168 -14.12 -5.79 15.28
CA PHE A 168 -13.85 -4.93 14.12
C PHE A 168 -13.37 -3.52 14.50
N GLU A 169 -13.43 -3.13 15.79
CA GLU A 169 -12.97 -1.85 16.31
C GLU A 169 -11.57 -1.93 16.93
N ASP A 170 -11.02 -3.14 17.10
CA ASP A 170 -9.67 -3.40 17.58
C ASP A 170 -9.18 -4.71 16.96
N VAL A 171 -8.73 -4.64 15.71
CA VAL A 171 -8.26 -5.77 14.90
C VAL A 171 -6.74 -5.87 15.02
N ASP A 172 -6.23 -7.06 15.29
CA ASP A 172 -4.79 -7.34 15.29
C ASP A 172 -4.53 -8.62 14.51
N VAL A 173 -3.91 -8.48 13.35
CA VAL A 173 -3.72 -9.52 12.34
C VAL A 173 -2.23 -9.80 12.16
N THR A 174 -1.81 -11.02 12.42
CA THR A 174 -0.45 -11.51 12.22
C THR A 174 -0.40 -12.58 11.13
N GLU A 175 0.82 -12.86 10.67
CA GLU A 175 1.10 -13.86 9.63
C GLU A 175 0.24 -13.67 8.37
N MET A 176 -0.03 -12.40 8.01
CA MET A 176 -0.78 -12.11 6.80
C MET A 176 0.10 -12.37 5.58
N ASN A 177 -0.32 -13.31 4.73
CA ASN A 177 0.35 -13.63 3.48
C ASN A 177 -0.67 -13.69 2.36
N GLY A 178 -0.33 -13.26 1.14
CA GLY A 178 -1.24 -13.34 0.01
C GLY A 178 -0.68 -12.68 -1.24
N ILE A 179 -1.24 -13.08 -2.40
CA ILE A 179 -0.90 -12.49 -3.69
C ILE A 179 -2.17 -11.86 -4.26
N PHE A 180 -2.07 -10.62 -4.69
CA PHE A 180 -3.14 -9.84 -5.31
C PHE A 180 -2.72 -9.48 -6.72
N GLU A 181 -3.43 -9.95 -7.73
CA GLU A 181 -3.10 -9.75 -9.15
C GLU A 181 -4.24 -9.07 -9.91
N ALA A 182 -3.92 -8.50 -11.07
CA ALA A 182 -4.88 -7.81 -11.94
C ALA A 182 -5.65 -6.71 -11.19
N LEU A 183 -4.89 -5.89 -10.44
CA LEU A 183 -5.44 -4.81 -9.64
C LEU A 183 -6.10 -3.76 -10.54
N ASN A 184 -7.38 -3.47 -10.26
CA ASN A 184 -8.11 -2.36 -10.85
C ASN A 184 -8.69 -1.49 -9.74
N THR A 185 -8.09 -0.31 -9.56
CA THR A 185 -8.54 0.75 -8.63
C THR A 185 -9.05 1.98 -9.36
N LYS A 186 -9.13 1.92 -10.70
CA LYS A 186 -9.62 3.02 -11.55
C LYS A 186 -11.13 2.98 -11.68
N ASP A 187 -11.68 1.79 -11.90
CA ASP A 187 -13.11 1.59 -12.14
C ASP A 187 -13.85 1.13 -10.87
N HIS A 188 -13.11 0.56 -9.91
CA HIS A 188 -13.62 0.03 -8.65
C HIS A 188 -12.81 0.58 -7.46
N ILE A 189 -13.34 0.49 -6.24
CA ILE A 189 -12.54 0.79 -5.04
C ILE A 189 -11.36 -0.19 -4.96
N LEU A 190 -11.63 -1.47 -5.19
CA LEU A 190 -10.63 -2.50 -5.37
C LEU A 190 -11.23 -3.65 -6.18
N GLN A 191 -10.57 -4.03 -7.26
CA GLN A 191 -10.80 -5.32 -7.91
C GLN A 191 -9.48 -6.04 -8.07
N ALA A 192 -9.44 -7.33 -7.74
CA ALA A 192 -8.23 -8.14 -7.79
C ALA A 192 -8.53 -9.64 -7.82
N ASN A 193 -7.64 -10.43 -8.42
CA ASN A 193 -7.52 -11.84 -8.12
C ASN A 193 -6.72 -12.01 -6.83
N ILE A 194 -7.39 -12.35 -5.73
CA ILE A 194 -6.75 -12.73 -4.47
C ILE A 194 -6.40 -14.21 -4.55
N LYS A 195 -5.15 -14.55 -4.24
CA LYS A 195 -4.64 -15.93 -4.20
C LYS A 195 -4.03 -16.21 -2.84
N ASN A 196 -4.49 -17.29 -2.22
CA ASN A 196 -3.93 -17.87 -0.99
C ASN A 196 -3.76 -16.85 0.15
N LEU A 197 -4.72 -15.92 0.29
CA LEU A 197 -4.69 -15.02 1.44
C LEU A 197 -4.89 -15.84 2.72
N THR A 198 -3.94 -15.73 3.64
CA THR A 198 -3.97 -16.34 4.97
C THR A 198 -3.67 -15.26 5.99
N LEU A 199 -4.33 -15.33 7.15
CA LEU A 199 -4.11 -14.39 8.26
C LEU A 199 -4.64 -14.96 9.58
N LYS A 200 -4.00 -14.59 10.70
CA LYS A 200 -4.46 -14.91 12.06
C LYS A 200 -4.84 -13.63 12.77
N GLU A 201 -6.05 -13.56 13.29
CA GLU A 201 -6.53 -12.44 14.09
C GLU A 201 -6.49 -12.79 15.59
N LYS A 202 -6.16 -11.83 16.46
CA LYS A 202 -5.94 -12.06 17.90
C LYS A 202 -7.11 -12.70 18.66
N SER A 203 -8.35 -12.63 18.14
CA SER A 203 -9.52 -13.33 18.71
C SER A 203 -9.48 -14.84 18.51
N GLY A 204 -8.52 -15.36 17.73
CA GLY A 204 -8.43 -16.77 17.35
C GLY A 204 -9.09 -17.08 16.00
N PHE A 205 -9.66 -16.08 15.31
CA PHE A 205 -10.06 -16.24 13.92
C PHE A 205 -8.83 -16.50 13.04
N TYR A 206 -8.84 -17.60 12.31
CA TYR A 206 -7.79 -17.95 11.36
C TYR A 206 -8.40 -18.20 10.00
N LEU A 207 -8.04 -17.33 9.05
CA LEU A 207 -8.29 -17.52 7.63
C LEU A 207 -7.14 -18.34 7.06
N LYS A 208 -7.41 -19.59 6.71
CA LYS A 208 -6.43 -20.54 6.16
C LYS A 208 -6.25 -20.35 4.66
N ASN A 209 -7.30 -19.92 3.97
CA ASN A 209 -7.26 -19.57 2.55
C ASN A 209 -8.42 -18.64 2.22
N LEU A 210 -8.13 -17.55 1.51
CA LEU A 210 -9.06 -16.87 0.64
C LEU A 210 -8.43 -16.78 -0.74
N SER A 211 -9.08 -17.43 -1.71
CA SER A 211 -8.79 -17.28 -3.12
C SER A 211 -10.07 -16.96 -3.87
N ALA A 212 -10.10 -15.83 -4.58
CA ALA A 212 -11.28 -15.37 -5.30
C ALA A 212 -10.91 -14.27 -6.29
N PHE A 213 -11.72 -14.10 -7.33
CA PHE A 213 -11.82 -12.83 -8.02
C PHE A 213 -12.73 -11.91 -7.22
N THR A 214 -12.14 -10.90 -6.59
CA THR A 214 -12.78 -10.01 -5.63
C THR A 214 -13.05 -8.66 -6.27
N THR A 215 -14.26 -8.14 -6.12
CA THR A 215 -14.62 -6.75 -6.45
C THR A 215 -15.23 -6.10 -5.21
N VAL A 216 -14.67 -4.96 -4.80
CA VAL A 216 -15.14 -4.10 -3.73
C VAL A 216 -15.53 -2.78 -4.37
N ASP A 217 -16.78 -2.38 -4.14
CA ASP A 217 -17.36 -1.13 -4.59
C ASP A 217 -18.07 -0.42 -3.43
N SER A 218 -18.61 0.78 -3.69
CA SER A 218 -19.26 1.60 -2.67
C SER A 218 -20.54 0.98 -2.08
N ASN A 219 -21.11 -0.04 -2.74
CA ASN A 219 -22.40 -0.65 -2.39
C ASN A 219 -22.40 -2.19 -2.38
N ALA A 220 -21.27 -2.82 -2.70
CA ALA A 220 -21.20 -4.28 -2.75
C ALA A 220 -19.76 -4.77 -2.59
N ILE A 221 -19.65 -5.99 -2.06
CA ILE A 221 -18.44 -6.81 -2.15
C ILE A 221 -18.87 -8.12 -2.82
N GLU A 222 -18.19 -8.48 -3.90
CA GLU A 222 -18.45 -9.69 -4.69
C GLU A 222 -17.19 -10.55 -4.79
N LEU A 223 -17.33 -11.84 -4.50
CA LEU A 223 -16.29 -12.85 -4.57
C LEU A 223 -16.72 -13.95 -5.55
N LYS A 224 -16.04 -14.04 -6.70
CA LYS A 224 -16.27 -15.09 -7.70
C LYS A 224 -15.18 -16.14 -7.66
N LYS A 225 -15.53 -17.39 -8.01
CA LYS A 225 -14.62 -18.55 -7.94
C LYS A 225 -14.01 -18.68 -6.54
N LEU A 226 -14.87 -18.50 -5.54
CA LEU A 226 -14.49 -18.41 -4.14
C LEU A 226 -13.94 -19.77 -3.66
N LEU A 227 -12.84 -19.70 -2.92
CA LEU A 227 -12.44 -20.68 -1.93
C LEU A 227 -12.09 -19.91 -0.66
N LEU A 228 -12.94 -20.01 0.35
CA LEU A 228 -12.70 -19.46 1.68
C LEU A 228 -12.67 -20.59 2.67
N VAL A 229 -11.59 -20.69 3.44
CA VAL A 229 -11.38 -21.71 4.45
C VAL A 229 -10.97 -21.05 5.76
N THR A 230 -11.74 -21.29 6.81
CA THR A 230 -11.45 -20.83 8.19
C THR A 230 -11.19 -22.02 9.12
N ASN A 231 -11.15 -21.77 10.42
CA ASN A 231 -11.13 -22.82 11.44
C ASN A 231 -12.33 -23.76 11.37
N LYS A 232 -13.52 -23.25 11.05
CA LYS A 232 -14.79 -23.98 11.17
C LYS A 232 -15.63 -23.98 9.90
N THR A 233 -15.20 -23.24 8.88
CA THR A 233 -16.02 -22.98 7.68
C THR A 233 -15.22 -23.23 6.42
N ARG A 234 -15.89 -23.79 5.41
CA ARG A 234 -15.43 -23.82 4.03
C ARG A 234 -16.55 -23.31 3.13
N LEU A 235 -16.32 -22.21 2.41
CA LEU A 235 -17.25 -21.64 1.43
C LEU A 235 -16.61 -21.69 0.04
N THR A 236 -17.40 -22.02 -0.97
CA THR A 236 -16.94 -22.15 -2.35
C THR A 236 -17.82 -21.36 -3.33
N ASP A 237 -17.36 -21.29 -4.58
CA ASP A 237 -18.10 -20.82 -5.75
C ASP A 237 -18.35 -19.32 -5.80
N TYR A 238 -19.29 -18.81 -5.01
CA TYR A 238 -19.74 -17.43 -5.08
C TYR A 238 -20.18 -16.92 -3.72
N TYR A 239 -19.88 -15.65 -3.45
CA TYR A 239 -20.44 -14.90 -2.33
C TYR A 239 -20.57 -13.44 -2.74
N GLN A 240 -21.71 -12.83 -2.40
CA GLN A 240 -21.90 -11.39 -2.54
C GLN A 240 -22.57 -10.82 -1.30
N MET A 241 -22.10 -9.65 -0.87
CA MET A 241 -22.82 -8.80 0.07
C MET A 241 -23.14 -7.47 -0.59
N LYS A 242 -24.34 -6.96 -0.31
CA LYS A 242 -24.81 -5.64 -0.77
C LYS A 242 -25.18 -4.76 0.42
N PHE A 243 -24.86 -3.48 0.31
CA PHE A 243 -25.06 -2.43 1.31
C PHE A 243 -25.24 -1.06 0.64
N LYS A 244 -25.69 -0.04 1.36
CA LYS A 244 -25.81 1.33 0.83
C LYS A 244 -24.50 2.10 0.93
N SER A 245 -23.74 1.87 2.00
CA SER A 245 -22.44 2.46 2.24
C SER A 245 -21.64 1.64 3.25
N PHE A 246 -20.33 1.88 3.38
CA PHE A 246 -19.51 1.24 4.41
C PHE A 246 -19.97 1.52 5.86
N LYS A 247 -20.81 2.53 6.09
CA LYS A 247 -21.39 2.79 7.42
C LYS A 247 -22.37 1.70 7.86
N ASP A 248 -22.94 0.97 6.91
CA ASP A 248 -23.91 -0.11 7.17
C ASP A 248 -23.24 -1.29 7.92
N PHE A 249 -21.92 -1.45 7.82
CA PHE A 249 -21.19 -2.48 8.58
C PHE A 249 -21.26 -2.29 10.11
N ASN A 250 -21.62 -1.10 10.59
CA ASN A 250 -21.89 -0.88 12.02
C ASN A 250 -23.16 -1.60 12.50
N ASP A 251 -24.06 -1.97 11.58
CA ASP A 251 -25.29 -2.72 11.84
C ASP A 251 -25.46 -3.82 10.77
N TYR A 252 -24.43 -4.66 10.67
CA TYR A 252 -24.27 -5.62 9.59
C TYR A 252 -25.50 -6.53 9.39
N GLU A 253 -26.01 -7.11 10.49
CA GLU A 253 -27.12 -8.09 10.45
C GLU A 253 -28.41 -7.52 9.85
N ASN A 254 -28.70 -6.24 10.08
CA ASN A 254 -29.93 -5.62 9.63
C ASN A 254 -29.82 -4.96 8.26
N THR A 255 -28.63 -4.45 7.92
CA THR A 255 -28.44 -3.55 6.77
C THR A 255 -27.70 -4.19 5.60
N VAL A 256 -26.97 -5.29 5.83
CA VAL A 256 -26.24 -6.01 4.78
C VAL A 256 -27.06 -7.20 4.29
N ARG A 257 -27.12 -7.38 2.96
CA ARG A 257 -27.79 -8.53 2.32
C ARG A 257 -26.79 -9.42 1.65
N MET A 258 -26.75 -10.69 2.05
CA MET A 258 -25.87 -11.73 1.52
C MET A 258 -26.57 -12.56 0.44
N LYS A 259 -25.82 -13.00 -0.56
CA LYS A 259 -26.23 -13.92 -1.63
C LYS A 259 -25.14 -14.92 -1.94
#